data_AF-A0A497KIN9-F1
#
_entry.id   AF-A0A497KIN9-F1
#
_cell.length_a   1.000
_cell.length_b   1.000
_cell.length_c   1.000
_cell.angle_alpha   90.00
_cell.angle_beta   90.00
_cell.angle_gamma   90.00
#
_symmetry.space_group_name_H-M   'P 1'
#
loop_
_entity.id
_entity.type
_entity.pdbx_description
1 polymer ?
#
loop_
_entity_poly.entity_id
_entity_poly.type
_entity_poly.pdbx_seq_one_letter_code
_entity_poly.pdbx_strand_id
1 'polypeptide(L)' 'MMKAITGGTDAVADVTVGVRQGDKTITASSVHGDTVMASVEAILKGMNRLLDKKETE' A
#
# COMPACT_ATOMS: atom_id res chain seq x y z
N MET A 1 -3.98 -7.46 -5.14
CA MET A 1 -4.58 -8.72 -4.62
C MET A 1 -4.72 -8.54 -3.13
N MET A 2 -5.93 -8.60 -2.60
CA MET A 2 -6.18 -8.47 -1.16
C MET A 2 -6.23 -9.88 -0.57
N LYS A 3 -5.49 -10.13 0.51
CA LYS A 3 -5.49 -11.42 1.19
C LYS A 3 -5.81 -11.17 2.66
N ALA A 4 -6.94 -11.67 3.13
CA ALA A 4 -7.27 -11.66 4.55
C ALA A 4 -6.45 -12.78 5.23
N ILE A 5 -5.63 -12.43 6.21
CA ILE A 5 -4.68 -13.36 6.84
C ILE A 5 -5.27 -14.01 8.10
N THR A 6 -6.31 -13.45 8.71
CA THR A 6 -6.92 -13.99 9.94
C THR A 6 -8.44 -13.89 9.93
N GLY A 7 -9.11 -14.93 10.47
CA GLY A 7 -10.57 -15.00 10.63
C GLY A 7 -10.97 -14.75 12.08
N GLY A 8 -11.94 -13.86 12.28
CA GLY A 8 -12.38 -13.37 13.60
C GLY A 8 -12.12 -11.88 13.78
N THR A 9 -12.54 -11.31 14.90
CA THR A 9 -12.53 -9.87 15.25
C THR A 9 -11.17 -9.16 15.09
N ASP A 10 -10.06 -9.91 14.98
CA ASP A 10 -8.70 -9.44 14.71
C ASP A 10 -8.24 -9.78 13.28
N ALA A 11 -9.12 -9.58 12.28
CA ALA A 11 -8.81 -9.83 10.87
C ALA A 11 -7.79 -8.80 10.36
N VAL A 12 -6.53 -9.21 10.12
CA VAL A 12 -5.51 -8.34 9.51
C VAL A 12 -5.62 -8.44 7.98
N ALA A 13 -5.87 -7.30 7.35
CA ALA A 13 -5.98 -7.15 5.91
C ALA A 13 -4.61 -6.81 5.33
N ASP A 14 -4.08 -7.69 4.48
CA ASP A 14 -2.91 -7.41 3.64
C ASP A 14 -3.37 -6.80 2.32
N VAL A 15 -3.01 -5.53 2.12
CA VAL A 15 -3.34 -4.74 0.95
C VAL A 15 -2.07 -4.39 0.21
N THR A 16 -2.00 -4.81 -1.06
CA THR A 16 -0.95 -4.40 -2.00
C THR A 16 -1.55 -3.55 -3.11
N VAL A 17 -0.99 -2.36 -3.33
CA VAL A 17 -1.36 -1.39 -4.38
C VAL A 17 -0.20 -1.18 -5.36
N GLY A 18 -0.54 -1.06 -6.64
CA GLY A 18 0.38 -0.63 -7.68
C GLY A 18 0.15 0.84 -8.00
N VAL A 19 1.18 1.67 -7.87
CA VAL A 19 1.12 3.11 -8.19
C VAL A 19 2.02 3.38 -9.38
N ARG A 20 1.49 4.09 -10.39
CA ARG A 20 2.20 4.43 -11.62
C ARG A 20 2.19 5.93 -11.85
N GLN A 21 3.34 6.47 -12.23
CA GLN A 21 3.47 7.86 -12.70
C GLN A 21 4.41 7.88 -13.91
N GLY A 22 3.86 8.20 -15.09
CA GLY A 22 4.59 8.12 -16.36
C GLY A 22 5.15 6.70 -16.59
N ASP A 23 6.48 6.63 -16.69
CA ASP A 23 7.23 5.38 -16.91
C ASP A 23 7.61 4.67 -15.60
N LYS A 24 7.44 5.32 -14.46
CA LYS A 24 7.75 4.73 -13.14
C LYS A 24 6.54 4.00 -12.61
N THR A 25 6.70 2.70 -12.33
CA THR A 25 5.72 1.88 -11.63
C THR A 25 6.35 1.36 -10.35
N ILE A 26 5.63 1.46 -9.24
CA ILE A 26 6.05 0.90 -7.96
C ILE A 26 4.89 0.13 -7.33
N THR A 27 5.24 -0.78 -6.43
CA THR A 27 4.28 -1.51 -5.60
C THR A 27 4.49 -1.14 -4.14
N ALA A 28 3.40 -0.91 -3.43
CA ALA A 28 3.38 -0.64 -2.00
C ALA A 28 2.39 -1.58 -1.32
N SER A 29 2.71 -2.01 -0.09
CA SER A 29 1.83 -2.85 0.72
C SER A 29 1.71 -2.35 2.15
N SER A 30 0.56 -2.61 2.77
CA SER A 30 0.27 -2.37 4.19
C SER A 30 -0.55 -3.53 4.74
N VAL A 31 -0.35 -3.80 6.02
CA VAL A 31 -1.10 -4.80 6.80
C VAL A 31 -1.72 -4.08 7.99
N HIS A 32 -3.05 -4.05 8.07
CA HIS A 32 -3.77 -3.39 9.16
C HIS A 32 -5.04 -4.16 9.54
N GLY A 33 -5.46 -4.09 10.81
CA GLY A 33 -6.67 -4.76 11.32
C GLY A 33 -7.97 -4.17 10.75
N ASP A 34 -7.92 -2.91 10.33
CA ASP A 34 -8.95 -2.26 9.53
C ASP A 34 -8.51 -2.22 8.06
N THR A 35 -9.32 -2.84 7.21
CA THR A 35 -9.14 -2.88 5.76
C THR A 35 -9.04 -1.49 5.11
N VAL A 36 -9.84 -0.53 5.57
CA VAL A 36 -9.83 0.84 5.04
C VAL A 36 -8.50 1.48 5.38
N MET A 37 -8.02 1.36 6.62
CA MET A 37 -6.72 1.91 7.01
C MET A 37 -5.55 1.23 6.29
N ALA A 38 -5.59 -0.09 6.08
CA ALA A 38 -4.59 -0.79 5.27
C ALA A 38 -4.50 -0.19 3.85
N SER A 39 -5.64 0.13 3.25
CA SER A 39 -5.67 0.71 1.91
C SER A 39 -5.08 2.13 1.86
N VAL A 40 -5.42 2.98 2.83
CA VAL A 40 -4.94 4.36 2.93
C VAL A 40 -3.43 4.39 3.16
N GLU A 41 -2.92 3.57 4.07
CA GLU A 41 -1.49 3.47 4.33
C GLU A 41 -0.71 2.95 3.12
N ALA A 42 -1.23 1.94 2.42
CA ALA A 42 -0.58 1.39 1.23
C ALA A 42 -0.47 2.45 0.13
N ILE A 43 -1.50 3.29 -0.06
CA ILE A 43 -1.49 4.40 -1.02
C ILE A 43 -0.48 5.47 -0.60
N LEU A 44 -0.50 5.90 0.66
CA LEU A 44 0.45 6.90 1.20
C LEU A 44 1.90 6.46 1.03
N LYS A 45 2.21 5.19 1.38
CA LYS A 45 3.55 4.62 1.16
C LYS A 45 3.93 4.59 -0.31
N GLY A 46 2.98 4.28 -1.19
CA GLY A 46 3.18 4.32 -2.63
C GLY A 46 3.51 5.73 -3.13
N MET A 47 2.69 6.71 -2.77
CA MET A 47 2.91 8.10 -3.16
C MET A 47 4.24 8.63 -2.66
N ASN A 48 4.58 8.42 -1.39
CA ASN A 48 5.86 8.87 -0.82
C ASN A 48 7.05 8.22 -1.55
N ARG A 49 7.04 6.91 -1.81
CA ARG A 49 8.09 6.25 -2.59
C ARG A 49 8.22 6.76 -4.02
N LEU A 50 7.12 7.24 -4.59
CA LEU A 50 7.10 7.76 -5.95
C LEU A 50 7.62 9.20 -6.01
N LEU A 51 7.37 9.99 -4.95
CA LEU A 51 7.87 11.35 -4.77
C LEU A 51 9.34 11.40 -4.32
N ASP A 52 9.77 10.53 -3.39
CA ASP A 52 11.19 10.44 -2.97
C ASP A 52 12.12 10.16 -4.15
N LYS A 53 11.65 9.37 -5.14
CA LYS A 53 12.38 9.10 -6.38
C LYS A 53 12.41 10.28 -7.37
N LYS A 54 11.83 11.43 -7.02
CA LYS A 54 11.99 12.70 -7.77
C LYS A 54 13.00 13.66 -7.15
N GLU A 55 13.40 13.46 -5.90
CA GLU A 55 14.35 14.36 -5.20
C GLU A 55 15.81 13.88 -5.24
N THR A 56 16.12 12.91 -6.09
CA THR A 56 17.50 12.57 -6.44
C THR A 56 17.71 12.82 -7.92
N GLU A 57 17.71 14.10 -8.31
CA GLU A 57 18.38 14.64 -9.50
C GLU A 57 19.18 15.88 -9.10
#